data_AF-A0A6N6KBM4-F1
#
_entry.id   AF-A0A6N6KBM4-F1
#
_cell.length_a   1.000
_cell.length_b   1.000
_cell.length_c   1.000
_cell.angle_alpha   90.00
_cell.angle_beta   90.00
_cell.angle_gamma   90.00
#
_symmetry.space_group_name_H-M   'P 1'
#
loop_
_entity.id
_entity.type
_entity.pdbx_description
1 polymer ?
#
loop_
_entity_poly.entity_id
_entity_poly.type
_entity_poly.pdbx_seq_one_letter_code
_entity_poly.pdbx_strand_id
1 'polypeptide(L)'
;MEYQEAKYIIDHFPRLMTELERKGLRQFFLSSKLGNPDRYAHKKQFERRKEMLIEKFGYEEDSEFLKMFENGYETFVIKTAERISKDSPEEFKLNKCPNCDFLTRTPYAKQCRKCSHNWHDEVGAEIQFDSSFRIKGIPYFWIVGELVKGHFETGYRVDLTNFQMNIIAEIKRIEFCLKTVDGVKKDLPSLGIEVDNEQEQLIKRYLTKSAKTVMILKEKEHGS
;
A
#
# COMPACT_ATOMS: atom_id res chain seq x y z
N MET A 1 9.15 3.30 -18.96
CA MET A 1 8.28 3.92 -17.92
C MET A 1 8.93 5.20 -17.43
N GLU A 2 8.16 6.26 -17.11
CA GLU A 2 8.73 7.50 -16.55
C GLU A 2 9.16 7.32 -15.09
N TYR A 3 10.23 8.01 -14.67
CA TYR A 3 10.79 7.86 -13.31
C TYR A 3 9.77 8.11 -12.20
N GLN A 4 8.87 9.08 -12.36
CA GLN A 4 7.87 9.40 -11.33
C GLN A 4 6.88 8.25 -11.10
N GLU A 5 6.45 7.59 -12.18
CA GLU A 5 5.57 6.41 -12.10
C GLU A 5 6.33 5.22 -11.51
N ALA A 6 7.58 5.01 -11.94
CA ALA A 6 8.43 3.96 -11.40
C ALA A 6 8.65 4.13 -9.89
N LYS A 7 9.02 5.35 -9.46
CA LYS A 7 9.24 5.68 -8.05
C LYS A 7 7.98 5.48 -7.21
N TYR A 8 6.82 5.82 -7.76
CA TYR A 8 5.53 5.61 -7.12
C TYR A 8 5.27 4.13 -6.86
N ILE A 9 5.59 3.25 -7.82
CA ILE A 9 5.47 1.79 -7.65
C ILE A 9 6.39 1.30 -6.54
N ILE A 10 7.67 1.68 -6.57
CA ILE A 10 8.66 1.25 -5.56
C ILE A 10 8.28 1.72 -4.15
N ASP A 11 7.80 2.95 -4.02
CA ASP A 11 7.49 3.55 -2.70
C ASP A 11 6.24 2.96 -2.07
N HIS A 12 5.20 2.72 -2.87
CA HIS A 12 3.88 2.35 -2.35
C HIS A 12 3.57 0.87 -2.45
N PHE A 13 4.31 0.13 -3.27
CA PHE A 13 4.13 -1.31 -3.47
C PHE A 13 5.44 -2.10 -3.26
N PRO A 14 6.21 -1.86 -2.18
CA PRO A 14 7.52 -2.51 -1.97
C PRO A 14 7.42 -4.02 -1.80
N ARG A 15 6.23 -4.57 -1.51
CA ARG A 15 6.01 -6.02 -1.46
C ARG A 15 6.28 -6.71 -2.80
N LEU A 16 6.06 -6.00 -3.91
CA LEU A 16 6.19 -6.53 -5.27
C LEU A 16 7.65 -6.61 -5.72
N MET A 17 8.55 -5.96 -4.99
CA MET A 17 9.99 -6.13 -5.18
C MET A 17 10.42 -7.53 -4.75
N THR A 18 11.43 -8.10 -5.41
CA THR A 18 12.08 -9.33 -4.95
C THR A 18 12.85 -9.09 -3.65
N GLU A 19 13.19 -10.16 -2.92
CA GLU A 19 14.03 -10.03 -1.73
C GLU A 19 15.39 -9.39 -2.03
N LEU A 20 15.97 -9.73 -3.18
CA LEU A 20 17.22 -9.16 -3.67
C LEU A 20 17.09 -7.65 -3.90
N GLU A 21 16.05 -7.21 -4.61
CA GLU A 21 15.79 -5.78 -4.86
C GLU A 21 15.53 -5.01 -3.56
N ARG A 22 14.77 -5.58 -2.62
CA ARG A 22 14.52 -4.94 -1.31
C ARG A 22 15.81 -4.84 -0.49
N LYS A 23 16.62 -5.90 -0.45
CA LYS A 23 17.91 -5.89 0.26
C LYS A 23 18.86 -4.88 -0.39
N GLY A 24 18.92 -4.83 -1.72
CA GLY A 24 19.76 -3.88 -2.44
C GLY A 24 19.36 -2.43 -2.21
N LEU A 25 18.05 -2.12 -2.30
CA LEU A 25 17.53 -0.78 -1.99
C LEU A 25 17.87 -0.35 -0.55
N ARG A 26 17.77 -1.28 0.41
CA ARG A 26 18.17 -1.04 1.80
C ARG A 26 19.67 -0.75 1.93
N GLN A 27 20.54 -1.54 1.31
CA GLN A 27 21.98 -1.30 1.32
C GLN A 27 22.34 0.04 0.69
N PHE A 28 21.71 0.40 -0.43
CA PHE A 28 21.88 1.70 -1.09
C PHE A 28 21.54 2.87 -0.15
N PHE A 29 20.42 2.80 0.58
CA PHE A 29 20.05 3.83 1.54
C PHE A 29 20.98 3.90 2.74
N LEU A 30 21.49 2.77 3.24
CA LEU A 30 22.47 2.74 4.33
C LEU A 30 23.80 3.37 3.87
N SER A 31 24.27 3.01 2.67
CA SER A 31 25.44 3.62 2.04
C SER A 31 25.28 5.14 1.88
N SER A 32 24.11 5.58 1.38
CA SER A 32 23.80 7.01 1.24
C SER A 32 23.76 7.75 2.60
N LYS A 33 23.29 7.10 3.67
CA LYS A 33 23.28 7.65 5.04
C LYS A 33 24.66 7.69 5.69
N LEU A 34 25.56 6.78 5.28
CA LEU A 34 26.97 6.82 5.65
C LEU A 34 27.66 7.97 4.94
N GLY A 35 27.40 8.14 3.64
CA GLY A 35 27.95 9.23 2.83
C GLY A 35 29.47 9.16 2.67
N ASN A 36 30.06 10.20 2.09
CA ASN A 36 31.50 10.26 1.87
C ASN A 36 32.26 10.52 3.19
N PRO A 37 33.31 9.74 3.52
CA PRO A 37 34.24 10.01 4.63
C PRO A 37 34.71 11.47 4.75
N ASP A 38 34.91 12.17 3.63
CA ASP A 38 35.40 13.56 3.60
C ASP A 38 34.41 14.56 4.21
N ARG A 39 33.14 14.17 4.39
CA ARG A 39 32.11 15.01 5.04
C ARG A 39 32.17 14.96 6.56
N TYR A 40 33.05 14.15 7.14
CA TYR A 40 33.19 13.99 8.58
C TYR A 40 34.34 14.85 9.11
N ALA A 41 34.17 15.40 10.31
CA ALA A 41 35.21 16.22 10.92
C ALA A 41 36.52 15.43 11.13
N HIS A 42 36.41 14.14 11.47
CA HIS A 42 37.54 13.24 11.66
C HIS A 42 37.19 11.80 11.25
N LYS A 43 38.18 11.05 10.77
CA LYS A 43 38.04 9.64 10.35
C LYS A 43 37.38 8.75 11.40
N LYS A 44 37.71 8.94 12.69
CA LYS A 44 37.12 8.16 13.80
C LYS A 44 35.59 8.31 13.90
N GLN A 45 35.04 9.46 13.51
CA GLN A 45 33.60 9.69 13.49
C GLN A 45 32.92 8.88 12.37
N PHE A 46 33.56 8.82 11.19
CA PHE A 46 33.11 7.99 10.07
C PHE A 46 33.10 6.51 10.46
N GLU A 47 34.21 5.98 10.99
CA GLU A 47 34.30 4.57 11.38
C GLU A 47 33.25 4.19 12.43
N ARG A 48 33.07 5.02 13.47
CA ARG A 48 32.03 4.78 14.50
C ARG A 48 30.62 4.72 13.90
N ARG A 49 30.34 5.58 12.91
CA ARG A 49 29.04 5.58 12.24
C ARG A 49 28.88 4.37 11.33
N LYS A 50 29.93 3.98 10.62
CA LYS A 50 29.98 2.77 9.80
C LYS A 50 29.73 1.52 10.63
N GLU A 51 30.47 1.32 11.73
CA GLU A 51 30.27 0.21 12.68
C GLU A 51 28.83 0.15 13.17
N MET A 52 28.25 1.29 13.57
CA MET A 52 26.86 1.36 13.99
C MET A 52 25.88 0.91 12.90
N LEU A 53 26.14 1.25 11.63
CA LEU A 53 25.31 0.79 10.52
C LEU A 53 25.44 -0.71 10.26
N ILE A 54 26.64 -1.28 10.43
CA ILE A 54 26.90 -2.72 10.33
C ILE A 54 26.15 -3.46 11.45
N GLU A 55 26.36 -3.08 12.71
CA GLU A 55 25.81 -3.79 13.87
C GLU A 55 24.28 -3.67 13.96
N LYS A 56 23.72 -2.47 13.79
CA LYS A 56 22.28 -2.25 13.98
C LYS A 56 21.45 -2.54 12.75
N PHE A 57 22.04 -2.35 11.58
CA PHE A 57 21.31 -2.39 10.32
C PHE A 57 21.93 -3.37 9.32
N GLY A 58 22.96 -4.14 9.64
CA GLY A 58 23.52 -5.14 8.72
C GLY A 58 24.01 -4.50 7.42
N TYR A 59 24.63 -3.33 7.50
CA TYR A 59 25.27 -2.70 6.34
C TYR A 59 26.41 -3.59 5.82
N GLU A 60 26.47 -3.78 4.50
CA GLU A 60 27.50 -4.56 3.80
C GLU A 60 28.23 -3.63 2.83
N GLU A 61 29.53 -3.42 3.04
CA GLU A 61 30.33 -2.45 2.28
C GLU A 61 30.57 -2.91 0.83
N ASP A 62 30.94 -4.17 0.63
CA ASP A 62 31.18 -4.79 -0.69
C ASP A 62 30.03 -5.70 -1.10
N SER A 63 28.82 -5.18 -0.98
CA SER A 63 27.65 -5.95 -1.30
C SER A 63 27.50 -6.05 -2.83
N GLU A 64 27.23 -7.25 -3.35
CA GLU A 64 26.92 -7.48 -4.78
C GLU A 64 25.77 -6.59 -5.28
N PHE A 65 24.94 -6.10 -4.36
CA PHE A 65 23.84 -5.18 -4.63
C PHE A 65 24.30 -3.83 -5.16
N LEU A 66 25.53 -3.38 -4.87
CA LEU A 66 26.05 -2.13 -5.45
C LEU A 66 26.10 -2.19 -6.97
N LYS A 67 26.29 -3.39 -7.56
CA LYS A 67 26.23 -3.59 -9.01
C LYS A 67 24.86 -3.27 -9.60
N MET A 68 23.78 -3.48 -8.84
CA MET A 68 22.42 -3.13 -9.26
C MET A 68 22.25 -1.61 -9.46
N PHE A 69 23.13 -0.80 -8.86
CA PHE A 69 23.12 0.66 -8.91
C PHE A 69 24.25 1.24 -9.76
N GLU A 70 25.01 0.44 -10.52
CA GLU A 70 26.10 0.90 -11.39
C GLU A 70 25.65 1.99 -12.37
N ASN A 71 24.42 1.87 -12.87
CA ASN A 71 23.79 2.84 -13.78
C ASN A 71 22.97 3.92 -13.04
N GLY A 72 23.18 4.07 -11.74
CA GLY A 72 22.49 5.02 -10.88
C GLY A 72 21.16 4.50 -10.29
N TYR A 73 20.71 5.21 -9.26
CA TYR A 73 19.47 4.92 -8.52
C TYR A 73 18.22 4.98 -9.40
N GLU A 74 18.14 5.96 -10.28
CA GLU A 74 17.00 6.13 -11.19
C GLU A 74 16.83 4.93 -12.12
N THR A 75 17.92 4.45 -12.71
CA THR A 75 17.91 3.25 -13.56
C THR A 75 17.46 2.01 -12.79
N PHE A 76 17.91 1.83 -11.55
CA PHE A 76 17.43 0.75 -10.68
C PHE A 76 15.91 0.84 -10.47
N VAL A 77 15.41 2.03 -10.10
CA VAL A 77 13.98 2.26 -9.84
C VAL A 77 13.14 1.95 -11.08
N ILE A 78 13.55 2.45 -12.26
CA ILE A 78 12.83 2.21 -13.52
C ILE A 78 12.83 0.71 -13.86
N LYS A 79 13.99 0.04 -13.83
CA LYS A 79 14.09 -1.39 -14.18
C LYS A 79 13.26 -2.27 -13.24
N THR A 80 13.30 -2.01 -11.93
CA THR A 80 12.50 -2.77 -10.98
C THR A 80 11.01 -2.51 -11.19
N ALA A 81 10.59 -1.27 -11.44
CA ALA A 81 9.19 -0.96 -11.69
C ALA A 81 8.68 -1.55 -13.02
N GLU A 82 9.50 -1.57 -14.07
CA GLU A 82 9.19 -2.23 -15.34
C GLU A 82 9.03 -3.74 -15.17
N ARG A 83 9.92 -4.36 -14.38
CA ARG A 83 9.78 -5.77 -13.99
C ARG A 83 8.46 -6.01 -13.27
N ILE A 84 8.15 -5.23 -12.22
CA ILE A 84 6.88 -5.35 -11.48
C ILE A 84 5.68 -5.19 -12.41
N SER A 85 5.73 -4.24 -13.33
CA SER A 85 4.65 -3.99 -14.31
C SER A 85 4.46 -5.16 -15.28
N LYS A 86 5.51 -5.90 -15.57
CA LYS A 86 5.46 -7.09 -16.42
C LYS A 86 4.98 -8.31 -15.66
N ASP A 87 5.47 -8.50 -14.44
CA ASP A 87 5.27 -9.73 -13.66
C ASP A 87 3.94 -9.73 -12.88
N SER A 88 3.44 -8.55 -12.50
CA SER A 88 2.26 -8.40 -11.62
C SER A 88 1.45 -7.13 -11.92
N PRO A 89 0.99 -6.91 -13.17
CA PRO A 89 0.30 -5.69 -13.58
C PRO A 89 -1.02 -5.43 -12.83
N GLU A 90 -1.70 -6.49 -12.38
CA GLU A 90 -2.96 -6.41 -11.62
C GLU A 90 -2.76 -6.02 -10.14
N GLU A 91 -1.56 -6.21 -9.60
CA GLU A 91 -1.28 -6.04 -8.18
C GLU A 91 -1.08 -4.57 -7.74
N PHE A 92 -0.97 -3.64 -8.69
CA PHE A 92 -0.86 -2.21 -8.41
C PHE A 92 -1.62 -1.37 -9.44
N LYS A 93 -2.00 -0.15 -9.04
CA LYS A 93 -2.54 0.86 -9.95
C LYS A 93 -1.97 2.22 -9.62
N LEU A 94 -1.63 2.96 -10.67
CA LEU A 94 -1.29 4.36 -10.55
C LEU A 94 -2.57 5.15 -10.29
N ASN A 95 -2.67 5.80 -9.13
CA ASN A 95 -3.79 6.67 -8.83
C ASN A 95 -3.52 8.01 -9.53
N LYS A 96 -4.39 8.35 -10.48
CA LYS A 96 -4.32 9.58 -11.27
C LYS A 96 -5.56 10.41 -11.01
N CYS A 97 -5.39 11.73 -11.03
CA CYS A 97 -6.49 12.65 -10.83
C CYS A 97 -7.54 12.47 -11.95
N PRO A 98 -8.82 12.26 -11.62
CA PRO A 98 -9.85 12.07 -12.64
C PRO A 98 -10.07 13.30 -13.53
N ASN A 99 -9.72 14.50 -13.04
CA ASN A 99 -9.89 15.75 -13.78
C ASN A 99 -8.69 16.12 -14.70
N CYS A 100 -7.45 15.75 -14.34
CA CYS A 100 -6.27 16.20 -15.09
C CYS A 100 -5.22 15.11 -15.37
N ASP A 101 -5.54 13.86 -15.06
CA ASP A 101 -4.69 12.66 -15.19
C ASP A 101 -3.34 12.73 -14.46
N PHE A 102 -3.13 13.72 -13.60
CA PHE A 102 -1.87 13.86 -12.88
C PHE A 102 -1.73 12.80 -11.79
N LEU A 103 -0.57 12.16 -11.73
CA LEU A 103 -0.22 11.16 -10.71
C LEU A 103 -0.35 11.76 -9.30
N THR A 104 -1.16 11.12 -8.47
CA THR A 104 -1.38 11.57 -7.10
C THR A 104 -0.18 11.22 -6.21
N ARG A 105 -0.16 11.76 -4.98
CA ARG A 105 0.98 11.56 -4.06
C ARG A 105 1.03 10.14 -3.50
N THR A 106 -0.14 9.51 -3.32
CA THR A 106 -0.29 8.18 -2.75
C THR A 106 -1.44 7.43 -3.45
N PRO A 107 -1.43 6.08 -3.43
CA PRO A 107 -2.51 5.27 -4.01
C PRO A 107 -3.92 5.61 -3.57
N TYR A 108 -4.08 6.17 -2.38
CA TYR A 108 -5.37 6.48 -1.78
C TYR A 108 -5.69 7.97 -1.72
N ALA A 109 -4.86 8.84 -2.30
CA ALA A 109 -5.12 10.27 -2.31
C ALA A 109 -6.43 10.60 -3.07
N LYS A 110 -7.28 11.44 -2.45
CA LYS A 110 -8.55 11.93 -3.01
C LYS A 110 -8.54 13.43 -3.33
N GLN A 111 -7.33 14.00 -3.43
CA GLN A 111 -7.12 15.40 -3.81
C GLN A 111 -5.90 15.51 -4.73
N CYS A 112 -6.05 16.27 -5.82
CA CYS A 112 -4.96 16.50 -6.76
C CYS A 112 -4.10 17.68 -6.32
N ARG A 113 -2.79 17.46 -6.21
CA ARG A 113 -1.83 18.54 -5.91
C ARG A 113 -1.53 19.48 -7.08
N LYS A 114 -1.96 19.14 -8.30
CA LYS A 114 -1.72 19.95 -9.51
C LYS A 114 -2.91 20.87 -9.82
N CYS A 115 -4.12 20.34 -9.90
CA CYS A 115 -5.32 21.11 -10.24
C CYS A 115 -6.27 21.35 -9.05
N SER A 116 -5.91 20.92 -7.84
CA SER A 116 -6.71 21.06 -6.61
C SER A 116 -8.08 20.36 -6.63
N HIS A 117 -8.43 19.63 -7.69
CA HIS A 117 -9.65 18.83 -7.74
C HIS A 117 -9.70 17.87 -6.54
N ASN A 118 -10.86 17.80 -5.92
CA ASN A 118 -11.12 17.07 -4.70
C ASN A 118 -12.31 16.13 -4.99
N TRP A 119 -12.11 14.83 -4.79
CA TRP A 119 -13.12 13.80 -5.02
C TRP A 119 -13.37 12.96 -3.76
N HIS A 120 -13.32 13.61 -2.59
CA HIS A 120 -13.73 12.99 -1.32
C HIS A 120 -15.25 12.77 -1.24
N ASP A 121 -16.03 13.45 -2.09
CA ASP A 121 -17.48 13.25 -2.24
C ASP A 121 -17.85 11.86 -2.78
N GLU A 122 -16.92 11.19 -3.47
CA GLU A 122 -17.01 9.76 -3.81
C GLU A 122 -17.01 8.86 -2.57
N VAL A 123 -16.51 9.32 -1.41
CA VAL A 123 -16.47 8.51 -0.19
C VAL A 123 -17.85 8.56 0.48
N GLY A 124 -18.56 7.43 0.44
CA GLY A 124 -19.85 7.27 1.12
C GLY A 124 -19.69 7.01 2.62
N ALA A 125 -18.69 6.21 2.99
CA ALA A 125 -18.39 5.88 4.38
C ALA A 125 -16.91 5.59 4.64
N GLU A 126 -16.54 5.59 5.91
CA GLU A 126 -15.27 5.02 6.40
C GLU A 126 -15.56 4.00 7.48
N ILE A 127 -14.92 2.84 7.35
CA ILE A 127 -15.07 1.74 8.30
C ILE A 127 -13.69 1.41 8.88
N GLN A 128 -13.61 1.40 10.20
CA GLN A 128 -12.44 0.89 10.90
C GLN A 128 -12.52 -0.63 10.90
N PHE A 129 -11.67 -1.24 10.10
CA PHE A 129 -11.65 -2.68 9.94
C PHE A 129 -11.26 -3.39 11.24
N ASP A 130 -11.99 -4.46 11.57
CA ASP A 130 -11.78 -5.28 12.76
C ASP A 130 -11.31 -6.70 12.39
N SER A 131 -12.06 -7.39 11.51
CA SER A 131 -11.80 -8.80 11.20
C SER A 131 -12.34 -9.20 9.83
N SER A 132 -11.92 -10.37 9.35
CA SER A 132 -12.43 -10.93 8.10
C SER A 132 -12.46 -12.45 8.10
N PHE A 133 -13.41 -13.03 7.37
CA PHE A 133 -13.56 -14.47 7.27
C PHE A 133 -14.31 -14.88 6.00
N ARG A 134 -14.24 -16.17 5.66
CA ARG A 134 -15.09 -16.79 4.63
C ARG A 134 -15.97 -17.84 5.30
N ILE A 135 -17.26 -17.83 4.97
CA ILE A 135 -18.20 -18.88 5.41
C ILE A 135 -18.24 -19.97 4.33
N LYS A 136 -18.09 -21.23 4.75
CA LYS A 136 -18.12 -22.37 3.82
C LYS A 136 -19.47 -22.43 3.09
N GLY A 137 -19.42 -22.54 1.76
CA GLY A 137 -20.62 -22.62 0.92
C GLY A 137 -21.23 -21.27 0.54
N ILE A 138 -20.66 -20.15 1.02
CA ILE A 138 -21.04 -18.80 0.62
C ILE A 138 -19.93 -18.23 -0.27
N PRO A 139 -20.25 -17.61 -1.43
CA PRO A 139 -19.24 -17.14 -2.38
C PRO A 139 -18.49 -15.89 -1.87
N TYR A 140 -19.02 -15.20 -0.86
CA TYR A 140 -18.47 -13.95 -0.36
C TYR A 140 -17.39 -14.15 0.69
N PHE A 141 -16.39 -13.28 0.59
CA PHE A 141 -15.46 -12.98 1.65
C PHE A 141 -15.99 -11.80 2.48
N TRP A 142 -16.00 -11.95 3.80
CA TRP A 142 -16.58 -10.98 4.70
C TRP A 142 -15.51 -10.09 5.33
N ILE A 143 -15.75 -8.80 5.27
CA ILE A 143 -14.99 -7.74 5.93
C ILE A 143 -15.85 -7.14 7.03
N VAL A 144 -15.42 -7.21 8.28
CA VAL A 144 -16.14 -6.70 9.45
C VAL A 144 -15.41 -5.50 10.02
N GLY A 145 -16.14 -4.46 10.41
CA GLY A 145 -15.55 -3.29 11.04
C GLY A 145 -16.56 -2.36 11.67
N GLU A 146 -16.07 -1.37 12.40
CA GLU A 146 -16.89 -0.32 13.02
C GLU A 146 -17.07 0.84 12.04
N LEU A 147 -18.31 1.28 11.82
CA LEU A 147 -18.60 2.46 11.01
C LEU A 147 -18.08 3.70 11.73
N VAL A 148 -17.10 4.38 11.14
CA VAL A 148 -16.50 5.61 11.70
C VAL A 148 -17.31 6.83 11.28
N LYS A 149 -17.67 6.91 9.99
CA LYS A 149 -18.50 7.99 9.46
C LYS A 149 -19.21 7.59 8.18
N GLY A 150 -20.28 8.30 7.88
CA GLY A 150 -21.01 8.18 6.61
C GLY A 150 -22.02 7.04 6.60
N HIS A 151 -22.40 6.61 5.41
CA HIS A 151 -23.31 5.48 5.18
C HIS A 151 -22.88 4.71 3.93
N PHE A 152 -23.36 3.48 3.81
CA PHE A 152 -23.07 2.62 2.68
C PHE A 152 -24.23 1.66 2.45
N GLU A 153 -24.31 1.15 1.24
CA GLU A 153 -25.32 0.19 0.80
C GLU A 153 -24.70 -0.81 -0.18
N THR A 154 -25.45 -1.85 -0.52
CA THR A 154 -25.06 -2.80 -1.57
C THR A 154 -24.80 -2.05 -2.88
N GLY A 155 -23.77 -2.45 -3.64
CA GLY A 155 -23.33 -1.76 -4.85
C GLY A 155 -22.23 -0.71 -4.61
N TYR A 156 -22.06 -0.22 -3.38
CA TYR A 156 -20.90 0.60 -3.02
C TYR A 156 -19.63 -0.26 -3.07
N ARG A 157 -18.45 0.37 -3.07
CA ARG A 157 -17.17 -0.32 -3.29
C ARG A 157 -16.21 -0.11 -2.13
N VAL A 158 -15.64 -1.21 -1.65
CA VAL A 158 -14.61 -1.24 -0.61
C VAL A 158 -13.25 -0.95 -1.22
N ASP A 159 -12.63 0.19 -0.86
CA ASP A 159 -11.29 0.58 -1.33
C ASP A 159 -10.20 0.08 -0.37
N LEU A 160 -9.54 -1.02 -0.76
CA LEU A 160 -8.49 -1.66 0.02
C LEU A 160 -7.08 -1.13 -0.34
N THR A 161 -7.01 -0.04 -1.10
CA THR A 161 -5.74 0.57 -1.52
C THR A 161 -4.90 1.08 -0.33
N ASN A 162 -5.53 1.43 0.79
CA ASN A 162 -4.85 1.77 2.06
C ASN A 162 -4.00 0.62 2.64
N PHE A 163 -4.23 -0.59 2.18
CA PHE A 163 -3.48 -1.79 2.54
C PHE A 163 -2.44 -2.17 1.48
N GLN A 164 -2.12 -1.23 0.58
CA GLN A 164 -1.24 -1.44 -0.57
C GLN A 164 -1.79 -2.47 -1.56
N MET A 165 -3.05 -2.86 -1.44
CA MET A 165 -3.70 -3.82 -2.34
C MET A 165 -4.45 -3.05 -3.43
N ASN A 166 -4.28 -3.41 -4.70
CA ASN A 166 -5.05 -2.81 -5.80
C ASN A 166 -6.44 -3.44 -5.92
N ILE A 167 -7.19 -3.47 -4.82
CA ILE A 167 -8.48 -4.12 -4.75
C ILE A 167 -9.52 -3.06 -4.41
N ILE A 168 -10.44 -2.84 -5.35
CA ILE A 168 -11.66 -2.05 -5.13
C ILE A 168 -12.82 -2.99 -5.43
N ALA A 169 -13.36 -3.60 -4.38
CA ALA A 169 -14.36 -4.66 -4.50
C ALA A 169 -15.77 -4.12 -4.24
N GLU A 170 -16.73 -4.50 -5.06
CA GLU A 170 -18.14 -4.15 -4.84
C GLU A 170 -18.70 -4.90 -3.63
N ILE A 171 -19.48 -4.21 -2.80
CA ILE A 171 -20.26 -4.77 -1.70
C ILE A 171 -21.44 -5.50 -2.33
N LYS A 172 -21.38 -6.82 -2.37
CA LYS A 172 -22.45 -7.69 -2.88
C LYS A 172 -23.50 -8.00 -1.83
N ARG A 173 -23.13 -7.92 -0.55
CA ARG A 173 -24.03 -8.22 0.57
C ARG A 173 -23.61 -7.46 1.82
N ILE A 174 -24.59 -7.08 2.63
CA ILE A 174 -24.37 -6.48 3.95
C ILE A 174 -25.08 -7.34 4.98
N GLU A 175 -24.35 -7.71 6.02
CA GLU A 175 -24.87 -8.37 7.22
C GLU A 175 -24.36 -7.65 8.47
N PHE A 176 -24.79 -8.10 9.64
CA PHE A 176 -24.33 -7.58 10.91
C PHE A 176 -23.81 -8.72 11.76
N CYS A 177 -22.60 -8.55 12.29
CA CYS A 177 -21.99 -9.47 13.24
C CYS A 177 -22.02 -8.86 14.64
N LEU A 178 -22.67 -9.56 15.56
CA LEU A 178 -22.68 -9.19 16.97
C LEU A 178 -21.35 -9.58 17.61
N LYS A 179 -20.60 -8.59 18.08
CA LYS A 179 -19.30 -8.78 18.75
C LYS A 179 -19.32 -8.15 20.13
N THR A 180 -18.76 -8.85 21.11
CA THR A 180 -18.54 -8.27 22.44
C THR A 180 -17.17 -7.58 22.46
N VAL A 181 -17.15 -6.27 22.67
CA VAL A 181 -15.94 -5.45 22.83
C VAL A 181 -16.01 -4.81 24.21
N ASP A 182 -15.03 -5.08 25.07
CA ASP A 182 -14.98 -4.59 26.45
C ASP A 182 -16.25 -4.87 27.27
N GLY A 183 -16.87 -6.04 27.05
CA GLY A 183 -18.11 -6.45 27.71
C GLY A 183 -19.39 -5.84 27.11
N VAL A 184 -19.28 -4.94 26.13
CA VAL A 184 -20.40 -4.34 25.41
C VAL A 184 -20.65 -5.09 24.10
N LYS A 185 -21.88 -5.54 23.88
CA LYS A 185 -22.30 -6.11 22.59
C LYS A 185 -22.47 -4.96 21.59
N LYS A 186 -21.70 -5.00 20.50
CA LYS A 186 -21.81 -4.10 19.35
C LYS A 186 -22.24 -4.91 18.13
N ASP A 187 -23.20 -4.38 17.37
CA ASP A 187 -23.50 -4.87 16.03
C ASP A 187 -22.57 -4.18 15.04
N LEU A 188 -21.65 -4.95 14.47
CA LEU A 188 -20.69 -4.46 13.50
C LEU A 188 -21.15 -4.83 12.09
N PRO A 189 -21.16 -3.89 11.13
CA PRO A 189 -21.42 -4.23 9.75
C PRO A 189 -20.37 -5.19 9.19
N SER A 190 -20.86 -6.15 8.41
CA SER A 190 -20.10 -7.17 7.70
C SER A 190 -20.39 -7.01 6.22
N LEU A 191 -19.35 -6.69 5.45
CA LEU A 191 -19.42 -6.44 4.03
C LEU A 191 -18.97 -7.68 3.27
N GLY A 192 -19.89 -8.31 2.56
CA GLY A 192 -19.63 -9.43 1.67
C GLY A 192 -19.13 -8.92 0.33
N ILE A 193 -17.89 -9.26 -0.01
CA ILE A 193 -17.24 -8.93 -1.27
C ILE A 193 -16.82 -10.22 -2.01
N GLU A 194 -16.71 -10.14 -3.33
CA GLU A 194 -16.13 -11.20 -4.13
C GLU A 194 -14.64 -10.93 -4.34
N VAL A 195 -13.83 -11.91 -3.94
CA VAL A 195 -12.37 -11.90 -4.10
C VAL A 195 -11.89 -13.31 -4.40
N ASP A 196 -10.82 -13.41 -5.18
CA ASP A 196 -10.14 -14.67 -5.43
C ASP A 196 -9.32 -15.13 -4.20
N ASN A 197 -8.71 -16.32 -4.31
CA ASN A 197 -7.94 -16.90 -3.22
C ASN A 197 -6.68 -16.09 -2.88
N GLU A 198 -6.04 -15.47 -3.86
CA GLU A 198 -4.81 -14.70 -3.65
C GLU A 198 -5.13 -13.38 -2.94
N GLN A 199 -6.13 -12.66 -3.43
CA GLN A 199 -6.69 -11.46 -2.82
C GLN A 199 -7.12 -11.72 -1.38
N GLU A 200 -7.82 -12.82 -1.10
CA GLU A 200 -8.20 -13.20 0.27
C GLU A 200 -6.97 -13.37 1.19
N GLN A 201 -5.92 -14.04 0.72
CA GLN A 201 -4.71 -14.24 1.52
C GLN A 201 -3.98 -12.93 1.78
N LEU A 202 -3.92 -12.03 0.78
CA LEU A 202 -3.38 -10.69 0.93
C LEU A 202 -4.16 -9.90 1.98
N ILE A 203 -5.48 -9.86 1.84
CA ILE A 203 -6.41 -9.21 2.76
C ILE A 203 -6.17 -9.72 4.19
N LYS A 204 -6.22 -11.03 4.43
CA LYS A 204 -5.95 -11.63 5.76
C LYS A 204 -4.57 -11.26 6.32
N ARG A 205 -3.54 -11.24 5.48
CA ARG A 205 -2.16 -10.96 5.88
C ARG A 205 -1.94 -9.50 6.32
N TYR A 206 -2.58 -8.55 5.63
CA TYR A 206 -2.34 -7.12 5.86
C TYR A 206 -3.34 -6.48 6.83
N LEU A 207 -4.53 -7.04 6.97
CA LEU A 207 -5.57 -6.48 7.84
C LEU A 207 -5.39 -6.82 9.33
N THR A 208 -4.70 -7.92 9.65
CA THR A 208 -4.52 -8.39 11.05
C THR A 208 -3.46 -7.62 11.85
N LYS A 209 -2.69 -6.71 11.23
CA LYS A 209 -1.52 -6.07 11.86
C LYS A 209 -1.71 -4.62 12.29
N SER A 210 -2.80 -3.97 11.89
CA SER A 210 -3.09 -2.58 12.27
C SER A 210 -4.56 -2.26 12.00
N ALA A 211 -5.28 -1.76 13.01
CA ALA A 211 -6.62 -1.21 12.81
C ALA A 211 -6.51 -0.03 11.85
N LYS A 212 -6.92 -0.23 10.60
CA LYS A 212 -6.83 0.75 9.53
C LYS A 212 -8.23 1.03 9.00
N THR A 213 -8.44 2.29 8.67
CA THR A 213 -9.68 2.74 8.06
C THR A 213 -9.72 2.37 6.57
N VAL A 214 -10.77 1.66 6.19
CA VAL A 214 -11.13 1.34 4.82
C VAL A 214 -12.13 2.40 4.36
N MET A 215 -11.94 2.93 3.15
CA MET A 215 -12.90 3.84 2.54
C MET A 215 -13.94 3.04 1.77
N ILE A 216 -15.20 3.41 1.91
CA ILE A 216 -16.30 2.90 1.09
C ILE A 216 -16.65 3.97 0.08
N LEU A 217 -16.44 3.66 -1.18
CA LEU A 217 -16.73 4.54 -2.31
C LEU A 217 -18.16 4.30 -2.78
N LYS A 218 -18.86 5.37 -3.13
CA LYS A 218 -20.16 5.30 -3.79
C LYS A 218 -20.04 4.57 -5.13
N GLU A 219 -21.17 4.10 -5.62
CA GLU A 219 -21.28 3.59 -6.97
C GLU A 219 -20.75 4.65 -7.96
N LYS A 220 -20.04 4.21 -9.01
CA LYS A 220 -19.73 5.15 -10.08
C LYS A 220 -21.06 5.44 -10.78
N GLU A 221 -21.57 6.65 -10.63
CA GLU A 221 -22.55 7.17 -11.58
C GLU A 221 -21.94 6.94 -12.97
N HIS A 222 -22.52 6.03 -13.74
CA HIS A 222 -22.17 5.90 -15.14
C HIS A 222 -22.63 7.20 -15.77
N GLY A 223 -21.69 8.12 -15.96
CA GLY A 223 -21.93 9.43 -16.54
C GLY A 223 -22.77 9.29 -17.81
N SER A 224 -23.90 9.98 -17.79
CA SER A 224 -24.77 10.26 -18.92
C SER A 224 -24.05 11.06 -19.99
#